data_AF-T2JD92-F1
#
_entry.id   AF-T2JD92-F1
#
_cell.length_a   1.000
_cell.length_b   1.000
_cell.length_c   1.000
_cell.angle_alpha   90.00
_cell.angle_beta   90.00
_cell.angle_gamma   90.00
#
_symmetry.space_group_name_H-M   'P 1'
#
loop_
_entity.id
_entity.type
_entity.pdbx_description
1 polymer ?
#
loop_
_entity_poly.entity_id
_entity_poly.type
_entity_poly.pdbx_seq_one_letter_code
_entity_poly.pdbx_strand_id
1 'polypeptide(L)'
;MNNSKENQPSFFDPVNLLIAVIIIAVILIISVSNLLENPESRQIRQTAEKKLRLFARGYSLNAIECEGVDSNNNGWLNCRADDRKGKMLYLECPYNFPEPECRYREKN
;
A
#
# COMPACT_ATOMS: atom_id res chain seq x y z
N MET A 1 -31.55 41.64 -41.46
CA MET A 1 -30.13 41.25 -41.35
C MET A 1 -29.86 40.93 -39.89
N ASN A 2 -29.75 39.64 -39.59
CA ASN A 2 -29.32 39.12 -38.29
C ASN A 2 -27.80 39.17 -38.26
N ASN A 3 -27.19 39.49 -37.13
CA ASN A 3 -25.96 38.84 -36.72
C ASN A 3 -25.87 38.82 -35.20
N SER A 4 -25.89 37.58 -34.70
CA SER A 4 -25.80 37.16 -33.31
C SER A 4 -24.70 37.88 -32.54
N LYS A 5 -25.06 38.47 -31.40
CA LYS A 5 -24.12 38.61 -30.29
C LYS A 5 -23.97 37.22 -29.68
N GLU A 6 -22.86 36.58 -30.01
CA GLU A 6 -22.40 35.34 -29.39
C GLU A 6 -22.21 35.58 -27.90
N ASN A 7 -23.09 35.01 -27.08
CA ASN A 7 -22.97 35.05 -25.63
C ASN A 7 -21.80 34.16 -25.23
N GLN A 8 -20.66 34.77 -24.92
CA GLN A 8 -19.55 34.06 -24.28
C GLN A 8 -20.05 33.47 -22.96
N PRO A 9 -19.99 32.14 -22.76
CA PRO A 9 -20.36 31.54 -21.49
C PRO A 9 -19.39 32.05 -20.42
N SER A 10 -19.93 32.62 -19.34
CA SER A 10 -19.15 33.05 -18.17
C SER A 10 -18.39 31.84 -17.61
N PHE A 11 -17.10 31.76 -17.91
CA PHE A 11 -16.28 30.57 -17.71
C PHE A 11 -15.88 30.32 -16.24
N PHE A 12 -16.46 31.05 -15.28
CA PHE A 12 -16.14 30.93 -13.87
C PHE A 12 -17.42 30.82 -13.05
N ASP A 13 -18.05 29.65 -13.12
CA ASP A 13 -18.99 29.24 -12.10
C ASP A 13 -18.18 28.95 -10.81
N PRO A 14 -18.44 29.63 -9.68
CA PRO A 14 -17.77 29.36 -8.41
C PRO A 14 -17.89 27.88 -7.98
N VAL A 15 -18.95 27.19 -8.43
CA VAL A 15 -19.10 25.75 -8.22
C VAL A 15 -18.06 24.94 -9.00
N ASN A 16 -17.78 25.31 -10.26
CA ASN A 16 -16.74 24.65 -11.06
C ASN A 16 -15.34 24.89 -10.49
N LEU A 17 -15.08 26.07 -9.93
CA LEU A 17 -13.83 26.36 -9.23
C LEU A 17 -13.66 25.47 -8.00
N LEU A 18 -14.73 25.32 -7.19
CA LEU A 18 -14.72 24.46 -6.00
C LEU A 18 -14.40 23.00 -6.37
N ILE A 19 -15.03 22.48 -7.43
CA ILE A 19 -14.80 21.12 -7.92
C ILE A 19 -13.34 20.95 -8.37
N ALA A 20 -12.79 21.90 -9.12
CA ALA A 20 -11.40 21.86 -9.58
C ALA A 20 -10.40 21.81 -8.40
N VAL A 21 -10.63 22.60 -7.36
CA VAL A 21 -9.80 22.62 -6.15
C VAL A 21 -9.83 21.26 -5.44
N ILE A 22 -11.00 20.64 -5.31
CA ILE A 22 -11.15 19.32 -4.69
C ILE A 22 -10.36 18.27 -5.48
N ILE A 23 -10.48 18.26 -6.81
CA ILE A 23 -9.76 17.32 -7.67
C ILE A 23 -8.24 17.48 -7.51
N ILE A 24 -7.74 18.72 -7.53
CA ILE A 24 -6.31 19.01 -7.35
C ILE A 24 -5.83 18.54 -5.97
N ALA A 25 -6.60 18.80 -4.91
CA ALA A 25 -6.25 18.37 -3.56
C ALA A 25 -6.13 16.84 -3.46
N VAL A 26 -7.08 16.09 -4.06
CA VAL A 26 -7.04 14.62 -4.09
C VAL A 26 -5.80 14.12 -4.84
N ILE A 27 -5.50 14.68 -6.01
CA ILE A 27 -4.31 14.32 -6.79
C ILE A 27 -3.03 14.59 -5.98
N LEU A 28 -2.94 15.74 -5.31
CA LEU A 28 -1.79 16.09 -4.47
C LEU A 28 -1.63 15.11 -3.31
N ILE A 29 -2.70 14.77 -2.60
CA ILE A 29 -2.65 13.81 -1.48
C ILE A 29 -2.12 12.45 -1.96
N ILE A 30 -2.64 11.94 -3.08
CA ILE A 30 -2.20 10.65 -3.66
C ILE A 30 -0.73 10.73 -4.10
N SER A 31 -0.35 11.81 -4.78
CA SER A 31 1.01 12.00 -5.30
C SER A 31 2.02 12.11 -4.16
N VAL A 32 1.71 12.89 -3.13
CA VAL A 32 2.53 13.05 -1.92
C VAL A 32 2.65 11.71 -1.20
N SER A 33 1.55 10.98 -1.02
CA SER A 33 1.59 9.66 -0.37
C SER A 33 2.48 8.66 -1.11
N ASN A 34 2.45 8.65 -2.46
CA ASN A 34 3.34 7.81 -3.27
C ASN A 34 4.80 8.30 -3.25
N LEU A 35 5.03 9.61 -3.20
CA LEU A 35 6.38 10.19 -3.14
C LEU A 35 7.05 9.92 -1.77
N LEU A 36 6.26 9.92 -0.69
CA LEU A 36 6.73 9.60 0.65
C LEU A 36 6.88 8.10 0.92
N GLU A 37 6.28 7.22 0.10
CA GLU A 37 6.52 5.78 0.22
C GLU A 37 7.96 5.49 -0.25
N ASN A 38 8.86 5.30 0.72
CA ASN A 38 10.28 5.06 0.45
C ASN A 38 10.42 3.84 -0.51
N PRO A 39 11.08 3.97 -1.68
CA PRO A 39 11.24 2.85 -2.61
C PRO A 39 11.89 1.62 -1.96
N GLU A 40 12.74 1.85 -0.96
CA GLU A 40 13.35 0.79 -0.14
C GLU A 40 12.31 0.01 0.66
N SER A 41 11.38 0.70 1.33
CA SER A 41 10.31 0.05 2.12
C SER A 41 9.42 -0.83 1.24
N ARG A 42 9.14 -0.37 0.02
CA ARG A 42 8.39 -1.14 -0.97
C ARG A 42 9.13 -2.41 -1.40
N GLN A 43 10.42 -2.33 -1.69
CA GLN A 43 11.22 -3.49 -2.09
C GLN A 43 11.35 -4.51 -0.95
N ILE A 44 11.60 -4.03 0.26
CA ILE A 44 11.68 -4.85 1.46
C ILE A 44 10.34 -5.58 1.70
N ARG A 45 9.21 -4.86 1.66
CA ARG A 45 7.85 -5.44 1.77
C ARG A 45 7.60 -6.54 0.74
N GLN A 46 7.86 -6.25 -0.54
CA GLN A 46 7.63 -7.19 -1.64
C GLN A 46 8.46 -8.47 -1.48
N THR A 47 9.69 -8.35 -1.00
CA THR A 47 10.58 -9.49 -0.76
C THR A 47 10.05 -10.35 0.38
N ALA A 48 9.67 -9.75 1.52
CA ALA A 48 9.08 -10.46 2.64
C ALA A 48 7.73 -11.12 2.28
N GLU A 49 6.86 -10.44 1.55
CA GLU A 49 5.58 -11.00 1.07
C GLU A 49 5.79 -12.23 0.16
N LYS A 50 6.80 -12.19 -0.71
CA LYS A 50 7.11 -13.33 -1.58
C LYS A 50 7.46 -14.55 -0.74
N LYS A 51 8.24 -14.38 0.32
CA LYS A 51 8.58 -15.47 1.24
C LYS A 51 7.39 -15.91 2.08
N LEU A 52 6.58 -14.98 2.57
CA LEU A 52 5.33 -15.27 3.26
C LEU A 52 4.43 -16.16 2.40
N ARG A 53 4.28 -15.88 1.11
CA ARG A 53 3.49 -16.70 0.19
C ARG A 53 4.08 -18.10 0.01
N LEU A 54 5.40 -18.24 -0.06
CA LEU A 54 6.07 -19.54 -0.14
C LEU A 54 5.86 -20.36 1.14
N PHE A 55 6.09 -19.74 2.29
CA PHE A 55 5.84 -20.34 3.60
C PHE A 55 4.37 -20.76 3.75
N ALA A 56 3.44 -19.84 3.49
CA ALA A 56 2.00 -20.07 3.62
C ALA A 56 1.52 -21.27 2.78
N ARG A 57 2.07 -21.46 1.58
CA ARG A 57 1.79 -22.65 0.75
C ARG A 57 2.21 -23.95 1.42
N GLY A 58 3.38 -23.98 2.05
CA GLY A 58 3.88 -25.16 2.77
C GLY A 58 3.06 -25.49 4.02
N TYR A 59 2.58 -24.46 4.73
CA TYR A 59 1.87 -24.60 6.01
C TYR A 59 0.34 -24.48 5.89
N SER A 60 -0.21 -24.48 4.68
CA SER A 60 -1.66 -24.37 4.44
C SER A 60 -2.29 -23.10 5.04
N LEU A 61 -1.56 -21.99 4.98
CA LEU A 61 -2.00 -20.67 5.39
C LEU A 61 -2.36 -19.80 4.17
N ASN A 62 -3.11 -18.73 4.41
CA ASN A 62 -3.39 -17.68 3.44
C ASN A 62 -2.55 -16.45 3.77
N ALA A 63 -1.53 -16.15 2.96
CA ALA A 63 -0.71 -14.96 3.13
C ALA A 63 -1.54 -13.68 2.90
N ILE A 64 -1.47 -12.73 3.84
CA ILE A 64 -2.20 -11.46 3.76
C ILE A 64 -1.24 -10.35 3.33
N GLU A 65 -0.38 -9.89 4.24
CA GLU A 65 0.51 -8.75 4.01
C GLU A 65 1.69 -8.74 4.98
N CYS A 66 2.71 -7.93 4.65
CA CYS A 66 3.83 -7.62 5.52
C CYS A 66 3.93 -6.10 5.74
N GLU A 67 4.43 -5.70 6.90
CA GLU A 67 4.80 -4.32 7.18
C GLU A 67 5.92 -3.88 6.21
N GLY A 68 5.91 -2.61 5.81
CA GLY A 68 6.95 -2.06 4.92
C GLY A 68 8.19 -1.56 5.65
N VAL A 69 8.21 -1.58 6.97
CA VAL A 69 9.28 -0.95 7.77
C VAL A 69 9.87 -1.95 8.74
N ASP A 70 11.17 -2.14 8.64
CA ASP A 70 11.97 -2.88 9.61
C ASP A 70 12.32 -1.97 10.79
N SER A 71 11.41 -1.90 11.77
CA SER A 71 11.52 -0.95 12.89
C SER A 71 12.70 -1.22 13.82
N ASN A 72 13.22 -2.45 13.85
CA ASN A 72 14.33 -2.87 14.71
C ASN A 72 15.60 -3.20 13.91
N ASN A 73 15.59 -2.96 12.60
CA ASN A 73 16.69 -3.17 11.66
C ASN A 73 17.34 -4.56 11.76
N ASN A 74 16.51 -5.59 11.99
CA ASN A 74 16.99 -6.95 12.22
C ASN A 74 16.94 -7.83 10.95
N GLY A 75 16.43 -7.29 9.84
CA GLY A 75 16.27 -8.01 8.57
C GLY A 75 14.96 -8.81 8.46
N TRP A 76 14.03 -8.64 9.41
CA TRP A 76 12.73 -9.31 9.46
C TRP A 76 11.59 -8.30 9.44
N LEU A 77 10.51 -8.65 8.74
CA LEU A 77 9.27 -7.88 8.73
C LEU A 77 8.16 -8.65 9.41
N ASN A 78 7.33 -7.91 10.14
CA ASN A 78 6.08 -8.46 10.65
C ASN A 78 5.12 -8.70 9.50
N CYS A 79 4.58 -9.90 9.45
CA CYS A 79 3.66 -10.36 8.42
C CYS A 79 2.44 -11.01 9.05
N ARG A 80 1.36 -11.05 8.29
CA ARG A 80 0.08 -11.65 8.68
C ARG A 80 -0.33 -12.72 7.68
N ALA A 81 -0.81 -13.84 8.21
CA ALA A 81 -1.45 -14.88 7.43
C ALA A 81 -2.65 -15.44 8.20
N ASP A 82 -3.64 -15.96 7.49
CA ASP A 82 -4.77 -16.66 8.11
C ASP A 82 -4.59 -18.17 8.01
N ASP A 83 -5.03 -18.90 9.02
CA ASP A 83 -5.21 -20.36 8.89
C ASP A 83 -6.48 -20.70 8.07
N ARG A 84 -6.69 -21.99 7.80
CA ARG A 84 -7.90 -22.47 7.08
C ARG A 84 -9.22 -22.19 7.82
N LYS A 85 -9.16 -21.82 9.09
CA LYS A 85 -10.32 -21.49 9.93
C LYS A 85 -10.53 -19.97 10.03
N GLY A 86 -9.73 -19.17 9.32
CA GLY A 86 -9.79 -17.71 9.35
C GLY A 86 -9.18 -17.09 10.62
N LYS A 87 -8.36 -17.85 11.37
CA LYS A 87 -7.62 -17.31 12.51
C LYS A 87 -6.36 -16.61 12.01
N MET A 88 -6.26 -15.33 12.33
CA MET A 88 -5.09 -14.52 12.04
C MET A 88 -3.87 -14.98 12.85
N LEU A 89 -2.76 -15.15 12.15
CA LEU A 89 -1.45 -15.53 12.67
C LEU A 89 -0.46 -14.41 12.36
N TYR A 90 0.36 -14.11 13.34
CA TYR A 90 1.46 -13.15 13.22
C TYR A 90 2.75 -13.91 12.97
N LEU A 91 3.43 -13.54 11.90
CA LEU A 91 4.66 -14.16 11.42
C LEU A 91 5.74 -13.08 11.31
N GLU A 92 6.99 -13.48 11.35
CA GLU A 92 8.13 -12.65 10.96
C GLU A 92 8.78 -13.28 9.73
N CYS A 93 8.89 -12.54 8.62
CA CYS A 93 9.49 -13.02 7.39
C CYS A 93 10.77 -12.23 7.07
N PRO A 94 11.87 -12.92 6.68
CA PRO A 94 13.13 -12.25 6.39
C PRO A 94 13.11 -11.60 5.00
N TYR A 95 13.59 -10.37 4.85
CA TYR A 95 13.77 -9.76 3.53
C TYR A 95 15.24 -9.74 3.06
N ASN A 96 16.19 -9.82 4.00
CA ASN A 96 17.63 -9.68 3.70
C ASN A 96 18.44 -11.00 3.78
N PHE A 97 17.76 -12.12 4.01
CA PHE A 97 18.40 -13.45 4.10
C PHE A 97 18.02 -14.31 2.89
N PRO A 98 18.84 -15.29 2.46
CA PRO A 98 18.48 -16.18 1.36
C PRO A 98 17.45 -17.24 1.76
N GLU A 99 17.35 -17.53 3.06
CA GLU A 99 16.47 -18.58 3.57
C GLU A 99 14.98 -18.18 3.49
N PRO A 100 14.09 -19.14 3.16
CA PRO A 100 12.67 -18.89 2.95
C PRO A 100 11.82 -18.90 4.23
N GLU A 101 12.39 -19.25 5.38
CA GLU A 101 11.58 -19.56 6.56
C GLU A 101 11.16 -18.31 7.32
N CYS A 102 9.89 -17.94 7.11
CA CYS A 102 9.16 -17.13 8.06
C CYS A 102 9.01 -17.91 9.38
N ARG A 103 8.94 -17.20 10.51
CA ARG A 103 8.73 -17.80 11.83
C ARG A 103 7.48 -17.26 12.49
N TYR A 104 6.89 -18.05 13.38
CA TYR A 104 5.78 -17.58 14.20
C TYR A 104 6.26 -16.53 15.18
N ARG A 105 5.54 -15.40 15.25
CA ARG A 105 5.78 -14.38 16.26
C ARG A 105 5.05 -14.81 17.53
N GLU A 106 5.79 -15.20 18.55
CA GLU A 106 5.20 -15.49 19.86
C GLU A 106 4.59 -14.19 20.43
N LYS A 107 3.37 -14.29 20.95
CA LYS A 107 2.80 -13.22 21.77
C LYS A 107 3.53 -13.25 23.11
N ASN A 108 4.43 -12.30 23.33
CA ASN A 108 4.81 -11.90 24.69
C ASN A 108 3.60 -11.30 25.41
#